data_AF-A0A949CK72-F1
#
_entry.id   AF-A0A949CK72-F1
#
_cell.length_a   1.000
_cell.length_b   1.000
_cell.length_c   1.000
_cell.angle_alpha   90.00
_cell.angle_beta   90.00
_cell.angle_gamma   90.00
#
_symmetry.space_group_name_H-M   'P 1'
#
loop_
_entity.id
_entity.type
_entity.pdbx_description
1 polymer ?
#
loop_
_entity_poly.entity_id
_entity_poly.type
_entity_poly.pdbx_seq_one_letter_code
_entity_poly.pdbx_strand_id
1 'polypeptide(L)'
;KLGPVSYKLSDSDPFLGREIHQQRQFSERTQETIDAEIGDTLRAADRRATDILHLRREELERLKDALMEREELDEKELTELIGPSVHARQHETPETPVGV
;
A
#
# COMPACT_ATOMS: atom_id res chain seq x y z
N LYS A 1 -12.81 -7.04 16.77
CA LYS A 1 -11.40 -6.60 16.67
C LYS A 1 -10.48 -7.68 17.18
N LEU A 2 -9.74 -8.31 16.27
CA LEU A 2 -8.67 -9.24 16.61
C LEU A 2 -7.55 -8.45 17.29
N GLY A 3 -7.06 -8.94 18.44
CA GLY A 3 -5.88 -8.39 19.09
C GLY A 3 -4.59 -8.71 18.30
N PRO A 4 -3.41 -8.27 18.76
CA PRO A 4 -2.15 -8.60 18.10
C PRO A 4 -1.89 -10.12 18.18
N VAL A 5 -2.24 -10.82 17.09
CA VAL A 5 -2.09 -12.28 16.95
C VAL A 5 -1.36 -12.54 15.64
N SER A 6 -0.32 -13.37 15.70
CA SER A 6 0.43 -13.78 14.52
C SER A 6 -0.28 -14.95 13.83
N TYR A 7 -0.95 -14.65 12.71
CA TYR A 7 -1.53 -15.65 11.82
C TYR A 7 -0.48 -16.08 10.81
N LYS A 8 0.35 -17.09 11.16
CA LYS A 8 1.30 -17.67 10.21
C LYS A 8 0.53 -18.56 9.22
N LEU A 9 0.47 -18.16 7.95
CA LEU A 9 0.13 -19.05 6.85
C LEU A 9 1.35 -19.95 6.65
N SER A 10 1.23 -21.25 6.93
CA SER A 10 2.36 -22.17 6.86
C SER A 10 2.89 -22.27 5.43
N ASP A 11 4.11 -21.82 5.18
CA ASP A 11 4.93 -22.32 4.08
C ASP A 11 5.89 -23.35 4.67
N SER A 12 5.74 -24.60 4.26
CA SER A 12 6.45 -25.74 4.83
C SER A 12 7.78 -25.97 4.12
N ASP A 13 8.88 -26.12 4.85
CA ASP A 13 10.11 -26.75 4.37
C ASP A 13 10.28 -28.12 5.10
N PRO A 14 10.36 -29.27 4.39
CA PRO A 14 9.98 -30.57 4.95
C PRO A 14 11.11 -31.41 5.57
N PHE A 15 12.14 -30.82 6.19
CA PHE A 15 13.24 -31.63 6.74
C PHE A 15 13.81 -31.14 8.06
N LEU A 16 13.18 -31.52 9.18
CA LEU A 16 13.90 -31.95 10.39
C LEU A 16 12.94 -32.73 11.31
N GLY A 17 13.16 -34.05 11.35
CA GLY A 17 12.32 -35.00 12.06
C GLY A 17 12.32 -34.82 13.58
N ARG A 18 11.18 -35.27 14.14
CA ARG A 18 10.75 -35.31 15.55
C ARG A 18 10.00 -34.05 16.03
N GLU A 19 8.72 -34.33 16.29
CA GLU A 19 7.80 -33.64 17.20
C GLU A 19 6.92 -32.52 16.61
N ILE A 20 5.65 -32.93 16.41
CA ILE A 20 4.41 -32.15 16.41
C ILE A 20 4.14 -31.35 15.14
N HIS A 21 3.62 -32.09 14.15
CA HIS A 21 2.62 -31.55 13.23
C HIS A 21 1.39 -31.07 14.02
N GLN A 22 1.34 -29.78 14.35
CA GLN A 22 0.07 -29.08 14.48
C GLN A 22 0.09 -27.91 13.52
N GLN A 23 -0.31 -28.18 12.29
CA GLN A 23 -0.90 -27.17 11.42
C GLN A 23 -2.11 -26.63 12.20
N ARG A 24 -1.96 -25.48 12.87
CA ARG A 24 -3.08 -24.84 13.56
C ARG A 24 -4.03 -24.32 12.50
N GLN A 25 -4.96 -25.16 12.09
CA GLN A 25 -6.13 -24.74 11.32
C GLN A 25 -6.91 -23.79 12.23
N PHE A 26 -6.93 -22.50 11.89
CA PHE A 26 -7.76 -21.52 12.60
C PHE A 26 -9.22 -21.95 12.46
N SER A 27 -10.05 -21.72 13.48
CA SER A 27 -11.46 -22.03 13.37
C SER A 27 -12.09 -21.25 12.21
N GLU A 28 -13.11 -21.80 11.55
CA GLU A 28 -13.88 -21.10 10.50
C GLU A 28 -14.30 -19.70 10.96
N ARG A 29 -14.74 -19.59 12.21
CA ARG A 29 -15.08 -18.30 12.85
C ARG A 29 -13.92 -17.31 12.90
N THR A 30 -12.69 -17.78 13.13
CA THR A 30 -11.49 -16.93 13.15
C THR A 30 -11.14 -16.47 11.74
N GLN A 31 -11.24 -17.37 10.74
CA GLN A 31 -11.02 -17.04 9.33
C GLN A 31 -12.05 -16.01 8.84
N GLU A 32 -13.33 -16.22 9.14
CA GLU A 32 -14.41 -15.27 8.85
C GLU A 32 -14.15 -13.89 9.48
N THR A 33 -13.63 -13.85 10.71
CA THR A 33 -13.30 -12.58 11.37
C THR A 33 -12.13 -11.87 10.68
N ILE A 34 -11.13 -12.61 10.20
CA ILE A 34 -9.98 -12.05 9.46
C ILE A 34 -10.46 -11.45 8.14
N ASP A 35 -11.25 -12.20 7.37
CA ASP A 35 -11.77 -11.74 6.07
C ASP A 35 -12.64 -10.48 6.24
N ALA A 36 -13.45 -10.43 7.30
CA ALA A 36 -14.25 -9.25 7.62
C ALA A 36 -13.39 -8.01 7.88
N GLU A 37 -12.33 -8.11 8.70
CA GLU A 37 -11.44 -6.99 9.02
C GLU A 37 -10.59 -6.56 7.82
N ILE A 38 -10.16 -7.50 6.96
CA ILE A 38 -9.50 -7.17 5.68
C ILE A 38 -10.47 -6.39 4.79
N GLY A 39 -11.71 -6.86 4.67
CA GLY A 39 -12.74 -6.17 3.90
C GLY A 39 -13.01 -4.75 4.41
N ASP A 40 -13.09 -4.57 5.73
CA ASP A 40 -13.27 -3.24 6.35
C ASP A 40 -12.06 -2.33 6.11
N THR A 41 -10.85 -2.88 6.17
CA THR A 41 -9.61 -2.14 5.88
C THR A 41 -9.60 -1.64 4.44
N LEU A 42 -9.91 -2.51 3.48
CA LEU A 42 -9.98 -2.15 2.06
C LEU A 42 -11.05 -1.11 1.79
N ARG A 43 -12.26 -1.28 2.34
CA ARG A 43 -13.34 -0.28 2.22
C ARG A 43 -12.97 1.07 2.82
N ALA A 44 -12.25 1.08 3.94
CA ALA A 44 -11.80 2.31 4.56
C ALA A 44 -10.71 3.01 3.73
N ALA A 45 -9.80 2.25 3.12
CA ALA A 45 -8.79 2.79 2.21
C ALA A 45 -9.42 3.37 0.94
N ASP A 46 -10.37 2.65 0.33
CA ASP A 46 -11.12 3.07 -0.85
C ASP A 46 -11.90 4.37 -0.63
N ARG A 47 -12.66 4.44 0.48
CA ARG A 47 -13.34 5.68 0.88
C ARG A 47 -12.36 6.83 1.05
N ARG A 48 -11.26 6.60 1.76
CA ARG A 48 -10.24 7.65 1.98
C ARG A 48 -9.64 8.15 0.68
N ALA A 49 -9.32 7.24 -0.25
CA ALA A 49 -8.79 7.62 -1.56
C ALA A 49 -9.80 8.46 -2.34
N THR A 50 -11.06 8.02 -2.37
CA THR A 50 -12.18 8.72 -3.02
C THR A 50 -12.42 10.10 -2.40
N ASP A 51 -12.41 10.20 -1.08
CA ASP A 51 -12.56 11.46 -0.35
C ASP A 51 -11.43 12.44 -0.67
N ILE A 52 -10.19 11.96 -0.77
CA ILE A 52 -9.03 12.79 -1.16
C ILE A 52 -9.22 13.31 -2.59
N LEU A 53 -9.61 12.44 -3.53
CA LEU A 53 -9.84 12.84 -4.93
C LEU A 53 -10.99 13.85 -5.06
N HIS A 54 -12.05 13.72 -4.27
CA HIS A 54 -13.14 14.70 -4.23
C HIS A 54 -12.71 16.01 -3.58
N LEU A 55 -12.02 15.96 -2.44
CA LEU A 55 -11.53 17.14 -1.74
C LEU A 55 -10.57 17.94 -2.61
N ARG A 56 -9.77 17.27 -3.43
CA ARG A 56 -8.79 17.88 -4.35
C ARG A 56 -9.28 17.92 -5.79
N ARG A 57 -10.60 18.01 -6.01
CA ARG A 57 -11.16 17.95 -7.37
C ARG A 57 -10.61 19.03 -8.31
N GLU A 58 -10.42 20.25 -7.81
CA GLU A 58 -9.87 21.36 -8.61
C GLU A 58 -8.42 21.11 -9.04
N GLU A 59 -7.58 20.53 -8.18
CA GLU A 59 -6.23 20.10 -8.53
C GLU A 59 -6.25 18.99 -9.58
N LEU A 60 -7.17 18.03 -9.45
CA LEU A 60 -7.33 16.94 -10.41
C LEU A 60 -7.78 17.45 -11.79
N GLU A 61 -8.70 18.41 -11.85
CA GLU A 61 -9.12 19.03 -13.12
C GLU A 61 -7.97 19.76 -13.80
N ARG A 62 -7.18 20.53 -13.03
CA ARG A 62 -5.99 21.21 -13.56
C ARG A 62 -4.96 20.22 -14.10
N LEU A 63 -4.73 19.11 -13.39
CA LEU A 63 -3.85 18.04 -13.85
C LEU A 63 -4.35 17.40 -15.15
N LYS A 64 -5.65 17.11 -15.23
CA LYS A 64 -6.30 16.56 -16.42
C LYS A 64 -6.14 17.52 -17.60
N ASP A 65 -6.45 18.81 -17.44
CA ASP A 65 -6.32 19.80 -18.50
C ASP A 65 -4.87 19.94 -18.99
N ALA A 66 -3.90 19.97 -18.07
CA ALA A 66 -2.48 20.04 -18.40
C ALA A 66 -1.99 18.79 -19.17
N LEU A 67 -2.41 17.60 -18.77
CA LEU A 67 -2.07 16.35 -19.45
C LEU A 67 -2.73 16.25 -20.84
N MET A 68 -3.94 16.79 -21.01
CA MET A 68 -4.59 16.85 -22.31
C MET A 68 -3.85 17.76 -23.29
N GLU A 69 -3.16 18.79 -22.80
CA GLU A 69 -2.37 19.71 -23.63
C GLU A 69 -0.95 19.18 -23.91
N ARG A 70 -0.31 18.55 -22.93
CA ARG A 70 1.14 18.26 -22.96
C ARG A 70 1.52 16.78 -23.01
N GLU A 71 0.55 15.88 -22.84
CA GLU A 71 0.68 14.40 -22.77
C GLU A 71 1.54 13.85 -21.62
N GLU A 72 2.51 14.61 -21.14
CA GLU A 72 3.41 14.28 -20.03
C GLU A 72 3.70 15.53 -19.17
N LEU A 73 3.94 15.32 -17.87
CA LEU A 73 4.32 16.35 -16.91
C LEU A 73 5.48 15.84 -16.05
N ASP A 74 6.52 16.64 -15.88
CA ASP A 74 7.65 16.32 -14.99
C ASP A 74 7.37 16.70 -13.51
N GLU A 75 8.31 16.36 -12.61
CA GLU A 75 8.17 16.64 -11.16
C GLU A 75 8.05 18.14 -10.84
N LYS A 76 8.73 19.01 -11.60
CA LYS A 76 8.69 20.46 -11.38
C LYS A 76 7.34 21.00 -11.81
N GLU A 77 6.87 20.59 -12.99
CA GLU A 77 5.58 20.99 -13.54
C GLU A 77 4.43 20.53 -12.64
N LEU A 78 4.50 19.31 -12.11
CA LEU A 78 3.53 18.81 -11.14
C LEU A 78 3.56 19.63 -9.84
N THR A 79 4.75 19.97 -9.35
CA THR A 79 4.92 20.79 -8.14
C THR A 79 4.36 22.21 -8.33
N GLU A 80 4.57 22.81 -9.49
CA GLU A 80 3.99 24.12 -9.83
C GLU A 80 2.46 24.05 -9.95
N LEU A 81 1.93 22.93 -10.45
CA LEU A 81 0.50 22.76 -10.70
C LEU A 81 -0.31 22.46 -9.43
N ILE A 82 0.12 21.49 -8.62
CA ILE A 82 -0.65 20.98 -7.47
C ILE A 82 0.09 21.11 -6.12
N GLY A 83 1.29 21.71 -6.12
CA GLY A 83 2.10 21.90 -4.92
C GLY A 83 3.10 20.77 -4.66
N PRO A 84 3.96 20.93 -3.64
CA PRO A 84 5.02 19.97 -3.35
C PRO A 84 4.47 18.65 -2.80
N SER A 85 5.14 17.56 -3.14
CA SER A 85 4.83 16.24 -2.57
C SER A 85 4.95 16.26 -1.04
N VAL A 86 3.92 15.75 -0.37
CA VAL A 86 3.95 15.48 1.08
C VAL A 86 4.92 14.36 1.45
N HIS A 87 5.43 13.63 0.45
CA HIS A 87 6.46 12.60 0.54
C HIS A 87 7.82 13.09 0.01
N ALA A 88 8.10 14.41 0.08
CA ALA A 88 9.39 14.98 -0.30
C ALA A 88 10.54 14.07 0.15
N ARG A 89 11.34 13.64 -0.84
CA ARG A 89 12.16 12.41 -0.84
C ARG A 89 12.94 12.16 0.45
N GLN A 90 12.71 10.99 1.06
CA GLN A 90 13.73 10.24 1.81
C GLN A 90 14.57 9.31 0.91
N HIS A 91 14.46 9.42 -0.42
CA HIS A 91 15.28 8.69 -1.38
C HIS A 91 16.49 9.53 -1.81
N GLU A 92 17.46 9.65 -0.92
CA GLU A 92 18.86 9.79 -1.33
C GLU A 92 19.36 8.35 -1.53
N THR A 93 19.34 7.86 -2.76
CA THR A 93 19.99 6.59 -3.08
C THR A 93 21.48 6.80 -2.83
N PRO A 94 22.16 6.08 -1.93
CA PRO A 94 23.61 6.15 -1.88
C PRO A 94 24.12 5.64 -3.23
N GLU A 95 24.81 6.51 -3.97
CA GLU A 95 25.55 6.13 -5.16
C GLU A 95 26.54 5.04 -4.75
N THR A 96 26.25 3.78 -5.11
CA THR A 96 27.24 2.72 -4.96
C THR A 96 28.41 3.07 -5.89
N PRO A 97 29.62 3.31 -5.38
CA PRO A 97 30.76 3.52 -6.26
C PRO A 97 31.00 2.19 -6.99
N VAL A 98 30.83 2.20 -8.32
CA VAL A 98 31.27 1.10 -9.17
C VAL A 98 32.80 1.08 -9.07
N GLY A 99 33.31 0.20 -8.22
CA GLY A 99 34.73 -0.07 -8.09
C GLY A 99 35.29 -0.56 -9.42
N VAL A 100 36.38 0.07 -9.84
CA VAL A 100 37.27 -0.38 -10.93
C VAL A 100 38.20 -1.46 -10.40
#